data_AF-A0A6A6JNF2-F1
#
_entry.id   AF-A0A6A6JNF2-F1
#
_cell.length_a   1.000
_cell.length_b   1.000
_cell.length_c   1.000
_cell.angle_alpha   90.00
_cell.angle_beta   90.00
_cell.angle_gamma   90.00
#
_symmetry.space_group_name_H-M   'P 1'
#
loop_
_entity.id
_entity.type
_entity.pdbx_description
1 polymer ?
#
loop_
_entity_poly.entity_id
_entity_poly.type
_entity_poly.pdbx_seq_one_letter_code
_entity_poly.pdbx_strand_id
1 'polypeptide(L)'
;MPERDRETEMELKAALKVAINAVQEMHGRLGLDGLYLQSASEIGQEAAQEYKDRAEEVFRIQELSDRTKPFMRIGRRSSTFEQIREFHRFACYRLQCPEAYFSMADVTQDAVWSLSDVGIGDAVDMQDFEDMRTYMGARIAWIERQRRLGRECYPEHGRYSYLLTRPACIRDALGEDKKWIVDYAAVLPLELELLLSLTYHLKNLFAIASHHFGRMPLKEDLDMKKVTTPWTREALDSGHHECEICRFKFGTEFSDEECVEPAIKAACGHVLGEMCTRNWVKGGNRNCPICTRPLLDLERALPAKKAPLYRKIRLLEIRNAELDPRVDNFFLAKPQVCNGVELQRLLEAQNSIIADFGNAEDEKSKMLPMIYDEADSPDGMIPLWEPDWE
;
A
#
# COMPACT_ATOMS: atom_id res chain seq x y z
N MET A 1 13.19 41.18 -7.84
CA MET A 1 13.06 40.59 -9.18
C MET A 1 14.31 40.94 -9.96
N PRO A 2 15.14 39.95 -10.34
CA PRO A 2 16.22 40.16 -11.30
C PRO A 2 15.68 40.73 -12.62
N GLU A 3 16.50 41.52 -13.33
CA GLU A 3 16.09 42.27 -14.53
C GLU A 3 15.47 41.40 -15.64
N ARG A 4 15.85 40.12 -15.72
CA ARG A 4 15.27 39.12 -16.65
C ARG A 4 13.77 38.84 -16.42
N ASP A 5 13.30 38.91 -15.18
CA ASP A 5 11.89 38.62 -14.87
C ASP A 5 10.99 39.79 -15.29
N ARG A 6 11.51 41.02 -15.24
CA ARG A 6 10.80 42.21 -15.73
C ARG A 6 10.68 42.24 -17.25
N GLU A 7 11.70 41.76 -17.95
CA GLU A 7 11.71 41.67 -19.42
C GLU A 7 10.65 40.66 -19.88
N THR A 8 10.64 39.47 -19.27
CA THR A 8 9.64 38.41 -19.57
C THR A 8 8.21 38.85 -19.25
N GLU A 9 8.00 39.54 -18.12
CA GLU A 9 6.69 40.10 -17.75
C GLU A 9 6.22 41.18 -18.76
N MET A 10 7.13 42.03 -19.24
CA MET A 10 6.82 43.03 -20.27
C MET A 10 6.47 42.40 -21.61
N GLU A 11 7.19 41.35 -22.02
CA GLU A 11 6.92 40.61 -23.26
C GLU A 11 5.56 39.91 -23.22
N LEU A 12 5.21 39.27 -22.11
CA LEU A 12 3.89 38.65 -21.91
C LEU A 12 2.75 39.68 -21.92
N LYS A 13 2.94 40.83 -21.25
CA LYS A 13 1.97 41.94 -21.28
C LYS A 13 1.80 42.53 -22.68
N ALA A 14 2.89 42.61 -23.45
CA ALA A 14 2.85 43.06 -24.83
C ALA A 14 2.11 42.07 -25.74
N ALA A 15 2.39 40.77 -25.61
CA ALA A 15 1.72 39.72 -26.37
C ALA A 15 0.20 39.65 -26.08
N LEU A 16 -0.19 39.76 -24.81
CA LEU A 16 -1.60 39.79 -24.41
C LEU A 16 -2.33 41.01 -25.00
N LYS A 17 -1.68 42.18 -24.99
CA LYS A 17 -2.23 43.41 -25.59
C LYS A 17 -2.43 43.26 -27.10
N VAL A 18 -1.51 42.61 -27.81
CA VAL A 18 -1.64 42.31 -29.25
C VAL A 18 -2.81 41.37 -29.50
N ALA A 19 -2.97 40.31 -28.70
CA ALA A 19 -4.09 39.38 -28.83
C ALA A 19 -5.45 40.06 -28.60
N ILE A 20 -5.57 40.90 -27.57
CA ILE A 20 -6.78 41.69 -27.28
C ILE A 20 -7.12 42.60 -28.46
N ASN A 21 -6.14 43.31 -29.01
CA ASN A 21 -6.34 44.21 -30.14
C ASN A 21 -6.77 43.45 -31.40
N ALA A 22 -6.19 42.27 -31.67
CA ALA A 22 -6.55 41.45 -32.82
C ALA A 22 -8.00 40.95 -32.72
N VAL A 23 -8.45 40.54 -31.53
CA VAL A 23 -9.85 40.12 -31.28
C VAL A 23 -10.82 41.29 -31.46
N GLN A 24 -10.46 42.49 -31.00
CA GLN A 24 -11.25 43.71 -31.19
C GLN A 24 -11.33 44.12 -32.68
N GLU A 25 -10.24 44.00 -33.43
CA GLU A 25 -10.20 44.31 -34.85
C GLU A 25 -11.02 43.32 -35.69
N MET A 26 -10.90 42.01 -35.41
CA MET A 26 -11.74 41.00 -36.07
C MET A 26 -13.22 41.24 -35.80
N HIS A 27 -13.58 41.67 -34.58
CA HIS A 27 -14.97 42.00 -34.23
C HIS A 27 -15.48 43.23 -34.97
N GLY A 28 -14.68 44.30 -35.08
CA GLY A 28 -15.04 45.49 -35.85
C GLY A 28 -15.33 45.20 -37.32
N ARG A 29 -14.69 44.16 -37.87
CA ARG A 29 -14.92 43.69 -39.25
C ARG A 29 -16.16 42.81 -39.40
N LEU A 30 -16.66 42.21 -38.32
CA LEU A 30 -17.75 41.22 -38.36
C LEU A 30 -19.14 41.78 -37.99
N GLY A 31 -19.23 43.03 -37.51
CA GLY A 31 -20.51 43.73 -37.31
C GLY A 31 -21.45 43.06 -36.29
N LEU A 32 -20.90 42.41 -35.26
CA LEU A 32 -21.68 41.70 -34.24
C LEU A 32 -22.28 42.68 -33.21
N ASP A 33 -23.59 42.57 -32.97
CA ASP A 33 -24.39 43.47 -32.12
C ASP A 33 -24.03 43.42 -30.62
N GLY A 34 -24.32 44.54 -29.93
CA GLY A 34 -23.92 44.87 -28.54
C GLY A 34 -24.24 43.88 -27.41
N LEU A 35 -25.12 42.90 -27.63
CA LEU A 35 -25.44 41.86 -26.64
C LEU A 35 -24.37 40.75 -26.58
N TYR A 36 -23.71 40.44 -27.69
CA TYR A 36 -22.59 39.50 -27.69
C TYR A 36 -21.33 40.10 -27.04
N LEU A 37 -21.21 41.43 -27.05
CA LEU A 37 -20.09 42.16 -26.46
C LEU A 37 -20.05 42.06 -24.93
N GLN A 38 -21.20 42.01 -24.24
CA GLN A 38 -21.23 41.83 -22.78
C GLN A 38 -20.80 40.42 -22.40
N SER A 39 -21.38 39.39 -23.01
CA SER A 39 -21.03 38.00 -22.68
C SER A 39 -19.60 37.62 -23.13
N ALA A 40 -19.12 38.12 -24.27
CA ALA A 40 -17.72 37.89 -24.69
C ALA A 40 -16.72 38.68 -23.82
N SER A 41 -17.11 39.86 -23.33
CA SER A 41 -16.31 40.62 -22.36
C SER A 41 -16.27 39.93 -20.99
N GLU A 42 -17.39 39.37 -20.53
CA GLU A 42 -17.48 38.62 -19.27
C GLU A 42 -16.68 37.32 -19.35
N ILE A 43 -16.84 36.53 -20.43
CA ILE A 43 -16.04 35.32 -20.68
C ILE A 43 -14.55 35.67 -20.81
N GLY A 44 -14.23 36.78 -21.48
CA GLY A 44 -12.86 37.27 -21.60
C GLY A 44 -12.27 37.72 -20.27
N GLN A 45 -13.06 38.32 -19.38
CA GLN A 45 -12.66 38.73 -18.04
C GLN A 45 -12.48 37.54 -17.10
N GLU A 46 -13.38 36.55 -17.15
CA GLU A 46 -13.25 35.30 -16.40
C GLU A 46 -12.02 34.51 -16.84
N ALA A 47 -11.81 34.34 -18.15
CA ALA A 47 -10.62 33.67 -18.68
C ALA A 47 -9.32 34.43 -18.36
N ALA A 48 -9.35 35.77 -18.41
CA ALA A 48 -8.20 36.59 -18.04
C ALA A 48 -7.91 36.53 -16.53
N GLN A 49 -8.94 36.44 -15.69
CA GLN A 49 -8.80 36.27 -14.25
C GLN A 49 -8.28 34.88 -13.91
N GLU A 50 -8.80 33.81 -14.52
CA GLU A 50 -8.29 32.44 -14.36
C GLU A 50 -6.82 32.34 -14.81
N TYR A 51 -6.47 32.97 -15.94
CA TYR A 51 -5.09 33.01 -16.42
C TYR A 51 -4.19 33.78 -15.45
N LYS A 52 -4.66 34.90 -14.90
CA LYS A 52 -3.94 35.70 -13.92
C LYS A 52 -3.73 34.92 -12.62
N ASP A 53 -4.75 34.24 -12.11
CA ASP A 53 -4.69 33.42 -10.90
C ASP A 53 -3.71 32.25 -11.09
N ARG A 54 -3.73 31.61 -12.27
CA ARG A 54 -2.76 30.57 -12.64
C ARG A 54 -1.35 31.12 -12.78
N ALA A 55 -1.17 32.29 -13.39
CA ALA A 55 0.12 32.92 -13.52
C ALA A 55 0.69 33.32 -12.15
N GLU A 56 -0.13 33.89 -11.26
CA GLU A 56 0.26 34.22 -9.89
C GLU A 56 0.63 32.97 -9.08
N GLU A 57 -0.09 31.86 -9.25
CA GLU A 57 0.28 30.58 -8.65
C GLU A 57 1.58 30.02 -9.22
N VAL A 58 1.80 30.11 -10.54
CA VAL A 58 3.07 29.73 -11.18
C VAL A 58 4.22 30.59 -10.67
N PHE A 59 4.05 31.90 -10.54
CA PHE A 59 5.06 32.79 -9.97
C PHE A 59 5.31 32.50 -8.49
N ARG A 60 4.28 32.18 -7.71
CA ARG A 60 4.43 31.77 -6.30
C ARG A 60 5.21 30.46 -6.18
N ILE A 61 4.86 29.45 -6.98
CA ILE A 61 5.55 28.15 -7.00
C ILE A 61 7.00 28.33 -7.48
N GLN A 62 7.23 29.15 -8.51
CA GLN A 62 8.57 29.48 -9.01
C GLN A 62 9.40 30.22 -7.96
N GLU A 63 8.82 31.19 -7.25
CA GLU A 63 9.47 31.91 -6.16
C GLU A 63 9.80 31.00 -4.97
N LEU A 64 8.90 30.08 -4.61
CA LEU A 64 9.14 29.03 -3.60
C LEU A 64 10.24 28.07 -4.05
N SER A 65 10.25 27.66 -5.32
CA SER A 65 11.28 26.83 -5.95
C SER A 65 12.64 27.53 -5.93
N ASP A 66 12.71 28.80 -6.32
CA ASP A 66 13.94 29.58 -6.35
C ASP A 66 14.45 29.91 -4.93
N ARG A 67 13.56 30.00 -3.93
CA ARG A 67 13.93 30.08 -2.51
C ARG A 67 14.37 28.74 -1.93
N THR A 68 13.94 27.60 -2.49
CA THR A 68 14.31 26.24 -2.04
C THR A 68 15.52 25.65 -2.78
N LYS A 69 15.83 26.10 -4.00
CA LYS A 69 17.04 25.72 -4.77
C LYS A 69 18.37 25.87 -4.01
N PRO A 70 18.60 26.89 -3.15
CA PRO A 70 19.81 26.96 -2.33
C PRO A 70 19.88 25.87 -1.26
N PHE A 71 18.74 25.31 -0.83
CA PHE A 71 18.70 24.25 0.19
C PHE A 71 19.02 22.87 -0.39
N MET A 72 18.71 22.61 -1.67
CA MET A 72 19.02 21.33 -2.32
C MET A 72 20.49 21.16 -2.73
N ARG A 73 21.25 22.25 -2.88
CA ARG A 73 22.72 22.19 -3.11
C ARG A 73 23.55 22.02 -1.84
N ILE A 74 22.93 22.13 -0.65
CA ILE A 74 23.61 22.00 0.63
C ILE A 74 23.13 20.70 1.25
N GLY A 75 23.94 19.65 1.14
CA GLY A 75 23.64 18.36 1.72
C GLY A 75 23.22 18.44 3.20
N ARG A 76 22.30 17.54 3.59
CA ARG A 76 21.91 17.24 4.97
C ARG A 76 21.21 18.36 5.76
N ARG A 77 20.18 18.99 5.20
CA ARG A 77 19.15 19.63 6.03
C ARG A 77 17.80 19.03 5.70
N SER A 78 17.13 18.49 6.72
CA SER A 78 15.80 17.88 6.65
C SER A 78 14.82 18.83 5.96
N SER A 79 14.44 18.49 4.74
CA SER A 79 13.35 19.17 4.04
C SER A 79 12.04 18.87 4.79
N THR A 80 11.17 19.86 4.98
CA THR A 80 9.83 19.60 5.54
C THR A 80 8.96 18.93 4.48
N PHE A 81 7.97 18.14 4.90
CA PHE A 81 6.99 17.55 3.99
C PHE A 81 6.36 18.58 3.05
N GLU A 82 6.09 19.78 3.56
CA GLU A 82 5.54 20.88 2.79
C GLU A 82 6.48 21.34 1.67
N GLN A 83 7.80 21.39 1.92
CA GLN A 83 8.79 21.76 0.89
C GLN A 83 8.89 20.69 -0.19
N ILE A 84 8.85 19.42 0.19
CA ILE A 84 8.85 18.29 -0.74
C ILE A 84 7.59 18.34 -1.61
N ARG A 85 6.44 18.58 -0.99
CA ARG A 85 5.16 18.70 -1.68
C ARG A 85 5.16 19.82 -2.72
N GLU A 86 5.62 21.02 -2.34
CA GLU A 86 5.67 22.16 -3.25
C GLU A 86 6.64 21.92 -4.42
N PHE A 87 7.79 21.28 -4.17
CA PHE A 87 8.70 20.88 -5.23
C PHE A 87 8.07 19.84 -6.18
N HIS A 88 7.40 18.82 -5.63
CA HIS A 88 6.73 17.82 -6.43
C HIS A 88 5.62 18.43 -7.31
N ARG A 89 4.83 19.37 -6.76
CA ARG A 89 3.82 20.14 -7.53
C ARG A 89 4.47 20.91 -8.68
N PHE A 90 5.58 21.62 -8.40
CA PHE A 90 6.34 22.31 -9.43
C PHE A 90 6.82 21.36 -10.53
N ALA A 91 7.34 20.19 -10.15
CA ALA A 91 7.87 19.23 -11.10
C ALA A 91 6.76 18.60 -11.97
N CYS A 92 5.62 18.26 -11.38
CA CYS A 92 4.42 17.83 -12.11
C CYS A 92 3.95 18.88 -13.11
N TYR A 93 3.91 20.15 -12.69
CA TYR A 93 3.55 21.26 -13.57
C TYR A 93 4.53 21.35 -14.76
N ARG A 94 5.83 21.26 -14.50
CA ARG A 94 6.86 21.29 -15.55
C ARG A 94 6.70 20.14 -16.55
N LEU A 95 6.38 18.93 -16.09
CA LEU A 95 6.15 17.77 -16.96
C LEU A 95 4.89 17.92 -17.85
N GLN A 96 3.91 18.72 -17.41
CA GLN A 96 2.73 19.05 -18.21
C GLN A 96 3.00 20.18 -19.22
N CYS A 97 4.12 20.90 -19.11
CA CYS A 97 4.52 21.92 -20.07
C CYS A 97 5.27 21.25 -21.24
N PRO A 98 4.75 21.31 -22.48
CA PRO A 98 5.37 20.66 -23.64
C PRO A 98 6.76 21.19 -24.02
N GLU A 99 7.19 22.31 -23.43
CA GLU A 99 8.48 22.98 -23.68
C GLU A 99 9.57 22.59 -22.66
N ALA A 100 9.22 21.87 -21.60
CA ALA A 100 10.18 21.46 -20.57
C ALA A 100 10.87 20.15 -20.95
N TYR A 101 12.15 20.21 -21.31
CA TYR A 101 13.04 19.05 -21.37
C TYR A 101 13.39 18.58 -19.96
N PHE A 102 12.47 17.89 -19.29
CA PHE A 102 12.76 17.10 -18.09
C PHE A 102 12.28 15.67 -18.38
N SER A 103 13.13 14.67 -18.10
CA SER A 103 12.65 13.29 -18.14
C SER A 103 11.84 13.02 -16.88
N MET A 104 10.77 12.22 -17.00
CA MET A 104 10.00 11.73 -15.84
C MET A 104 10.90 11.15 -14.76
N ALA A 105 11.96 10.42 -15.18
CA ALA A 105 12.93 9.81 -14.30
C ALA A 105 13.63 10.84 -13.40
N ASP A 106 14.01 12.01 -13.92
CA ASP A 106 14.71 13.05 -13.14
C ASP A 106 13.82 13.62 -12.03
N VAL A 107 12.53 13.83 -12.31
CA VAL A 107 11.56 14.38 -11.37
C VAL A 107 11.18 13.38 -10.28
N THR A 108 10.89 12.13 -10.68
CA THR A 108 10.59 11.08 -9.72
C THR A 108 11.81 10.75 -8.88
N GLN A 109 13.01 10.74 -9.45
CA GLN A 109 14.23 10.45 -8.71
C GLN A 109 14.47 11.51 -7.64
N ASP A 110 14.40 12.82 -7.95
CA ASP A 110 14.57 13.89 -6.95
C ASP A 110 13.47 13.90 -5.86
N ALA A 111 12.21 13.60 -6.22
CA ALA A 111 11.13 13.45 -5.23
C ALA A 111 11.34 12.20 -4.35
N VAL A 112 11.80 11.09 -4.93
CA VAL A 112 12.12 9.85 -4.25
C VAL A 112 13.31 10.01 -3.28
N TRP A 113 14.36 10.76 -3.66
CA TRP A 113 15.46 11.11 -2.75
C TRP A 113 14.94 11.87 -1.53
N SER A 114 13.94 12.74 -1.70
CA SER A 114 13.36 13.49 -0.58
C SER A 114 12.47 12.65 0.35
N LEU A 115 11.92 11.51 -0.13
CA LEU A 115 11.21 10.54 0.70
C LEU A 115 12.15 9.76 1.63
N SER A 116 13.40 9.56 1.20
CA SER A 116 14.46 8.94 2.03
C SER A 116 14.78 9.74 3.29
N ASP A 117 14.68 11.07 3.22
CA ASP A 117 14.85 11.96 4.38
C ASP A 117 13.69 11.87 5.40
N VAL A 118 12.55 11.27 5.03
CA VAL A 118 11.37 11.08 5.91
C VAL A 118 11.37 9.69 6.56
N GLY A 119 12.45 8.91 6.42
CA GLY A 119 12.61 7.59 7.03
C GLY A 119 12.03 6.42 6.23
N ILE A 120 11.58 6.67 5.00
CA ILE A 120 11.26 5.62 4.02
C ILE A 120 12.57 5.37 3.26
N GLY A 121 13.40 4.42 3.72
CA GLY A 121 14.81 4.23 3.31
C GLY A 121 15.09 4.20 1.80
N ASP A 122 16.39 4.29 1.45
CA ASP A 122 17.05 4.23 0.12
C ASP A 122 16.16 4.43 -1.12
N ALA A 123 16.50 5.39 -1.99
CA ALA A 123 15.77 5.77 -3.20
C ALA A 123 14.90 4.63 -3.79
N VAL A 124 13.58 4.72 -3.59
CA VAL A 124 12.56 3.83 -4.15
C VAL A 124 12.88 3.57 -5.62
N ASP A 125 13.20 2.31 -5.95
CA ASP A 125 13.49 1.96 -7.34
C ASP A 125 12.21 2.15 -8.18
N MET A 126 12.37 2.43 -9.48
CA MET A 126 11.24 2.46 -10.41
C MET A 126 10.45 1.14 -10.35
N GLN A 127 11.13 0.02 -10.09
CA GLN A 127 10.50 -1.28 -9.88
C GLN A 127 9.56 -1.30 -8.66
N ASP A 128 9.95 -0.69 -7.53
CA ASP A 128 9.11 -0.61 -6.33
C ASP A 128 7.83 0.17 -6.62
N PHE A 129 7.93 1.25 -7.39
CA PHE A 129 6.76 2.05 -7.79
C PHE A 129 5.82 1.27 -8.72
N GLU A 130 6.37 0.51 -9.67
CA GLU A 130 5.58 -0.39 -10.52
C GLU A 130 4.86 -1.45 -9.69
N ASP A 131 5.54 -2.04 -8.70
CA ASP A 131 4.97 -3.03 -7.79
C ASP A 131 3.86 -2.46 -6.92
N MET A 132 4.04 -1.25 -6.37
CA MET A 132 3.03 -0.54 -5.60
C MET A 132 1.76 -0.30 -6.41
N ARG A 133 1.91 0.19 -7.64
CA ARG A 133 0.79 0.46 -8.56
C ARG A 133 0.13 -0.82 -9.04
N THR A 134 0.92 -1.85 -9.36
CA THR A 134 0.44 -3.18 -9.72
C THR A 134 -0.39 -3.78 -8.60
N TYR A 135 0.11 -3.74 -7.36
CA TYR A 135 -0.59 -4.23 -6.19
C TYR A 135 -1.92 -3.49 -5.97
N MET A 136 -1.90 -2.15 -5.99
CA MET A 136 -3.13 -1.38 -5.82
C MET A 136 -4.12 -1.63 -6.95
N GLY A 137 -3.67 -1.62 -8.20
CA GLY A 137 -4.52 -1.91 -9.35
C GLY A 137 -5.17 -3.29 -9.27
N ALA A 138 -4.40 -4.32 -8.89
CA ALA A 138 -4.92 -5.67 -8.73
C ALA A 138 -5.95 -5.75 -7.60
N ARG A 139 -5.69 -5.06 -6.49
CA ARG A 139 -6.60 -4.94 -5.34
C ARG A 139 -7.93 -4.29 -5.73
N ILE A 140 -7.90 -3.17 -6.46
CA ILE A 140 -9.10 -2.50 -6.96
C ILE A 140 -9.86 -3.37 -7.98
N ALA A 141 -9.16 -4.00 -8.93
CA ALA A 141 -9.77 -4.91 -9.90
C ALA A 141 -10.47 -6.10 -9.22
N TRP A 142 -9.87 -6.64 -8.15
CA TRP A 142 -10.47 -7.70 -7.35
C TRP A 142 -11.78 -7.24 -6.67
N ILE A 143 -11.81 -6.03 -6.09
CA ILE A 143 -13.01 -5.49 -5.44
C ILE A 143 -14.12 -5.23 -6.47
N GLU A 144 -13.80 -4.63 -7.62
CA GLU A 144 -14.78 -4.43 -8.69
C GLU A 144 -15.38 -5.76 -9.16
N ARG A 145 -14.56 -6.81 -9.27
CA ARG A 145 -15.03 -8.16 -9.58
C ARG A 145 -15.97 -8.70 -8.50
N GLN A 146 -15.64 -8.58 -7.21
CA GLN A 146 -16.54 -9.04 -6.13
C GLN A 146 -17.88 -8.32 -6.19
N ARG A 147 -17.88 -6.99 -6.38
CA ARG A 147 -19.10 -6.18 -6.54
C ARG A 147 -19.95 -6.65 -7.71
N ARG A 148 -19.34 -6.89 -8.88
CA ARG A 148 -20.05 -7.41 -10.08
C ARG A 148 -20.67 -8.80 -9.83
N LEU A 149 -20.01 -9.63 -9.03
CA LEU A 149 -20.49 -10.98 -8.68
C LEU A 149 -21.46 -11.00 -7.50
N GLY A 150 -21.77 -9.85 -6.89
CA GLY A 150 -22.62 -9.78 -5.69
C GLY A 150 -22.00 -10.46 -4.46
N ARG A 151 -20.67 -10.53 -4.38
CA ARG A 151 -19.92 -11.17 -3.30
C ARG A 151 -19.45 -10.14 -2.27
N GLU A 152 -19.15 -10.62 -1.06
CA GLU A 152 -18.53 -9.82 -0.02
C GLU A 152 -17.16 -9.29 -0.46
N CYS A 153 -16.93 -7.99 -0.35
CA CYS A 153 -15.68 -7.34 -0.77
C CYS A 153 -14.59 -7.36 0.31
N TYR A 154 -14.93 -7.57 1.57
CA TYR A 154 -13.95 -7.53 2.66
C TYR A 154 -14.07 -8.75 3.57
N PRO A 155 -14.07 -9.98 3.01
CA PRO A 155 -14.17 -11.17 3.83
C PRO A 155 -13.02 -11.20 4.84
N GLU A 156 -13.27 -11.79 6.01
CA GLU A 156 -12.27 -11.94 7.07
C GLU A 156 -11.07 -12.79 6.59
N HIS A 157 -11.31 -13.71 5.67
CA HIS A 157 -10.30 -14.64 5.17
C HIS A 157 -10.22 -14.66 3.65
N GLY A 158 -9.01 -14.82 3.11
CA GLY A 158 -8.77 -14.85 1.67
C GLY A 158 -9.02 -13.51 0.97
N ARG A 159 -9.07 -12.40 1.74
CA ARG A 159 -9.07 -11.05 1.20
C ARG A 159 -7.82 -10.87 0.34
N TYR A 160 -8.02 -10.40 -0.89
CA TYR A 160 -6.94 -10.27 -1.89
C TYR A 160 -6.20 -11.58 -2.20
N SER A 161 -6.85 -12.72 -2.03
CA SER A 161 -6.32 -13.97 -2.57
C SER A 161 -6.37 -13.95 -4.10
N TYR A 162 -5.31 -14.46 -4.74
CA TYR A 162 -5.20 -14.58 -6.19
C TYR A 162 -5.29 -13.24 -6.93
N LEU A 163 -4.57 -12.22 -6.43
CA LEU A 163 -4.41 -10.97 -7.17
C LEU A 163 -3.75 -11.23 -8.53
N LEU A 164 -4.22 -10.51 -9.53
CA LEU A 164 -3.55 -10.45 -10.82
C LEU A 164 -2.18 -9.80 -10.62
N THR A 165 -1.14 -10.36 -11.22
CA THR A 165 0.24 -9.86 -11.09
C THR A 165 0.74 -9.17 -12.35
N ARG A 166 0.07 -9.40 -13.50
CA ARG A 166 0.47 -8.82 -14.79
C ARG A 166 -0.23 -7.49 -15.03
N PRO A 167 0.50 -6.37 -15.23
CA PRO A 167 -0.09 -5.05 -15.43
C PRO A 167 -1.14 -4.98 -16.55
N ALA A 168 -0.90 -5.66 -17.68
CA ALA A 168 -1.85 -5.72 -18.79
C ALA A 168 -3.20 -6.36 -18.38
N CYS A 169 -3.14 -7.50 -17.68
CA CYS A 169 -4.34 -8.19 -17.20
C CYS A 169 -5.09 -7.36 -16.14
N ILE A 170 -4.36 -6.66 -15.28
CA ILE A 170 -4.96 -5.75 -14.28
C ILE A 170 -5.69 -4.61 -14.99
N ARG A 171 -5.04 -3.99 -15.98
CA ARG A 171 -5.60 -2.89 -16.77
C ARG A 171 -6.90 -3.29 -17.48
N ASP A 172 -6.95 -4.49 -18.04
CA ASP A 172 -8.14 -5.02 -18.71
C ASP A 172 -9.28 -5.35 -17.72
N ALA A 173 -8.95 -5.66 -16.47
CA ALA A 173 -9.92 -6.01 -15.43
C ALA A 173 -10.53 -4.78 -14.72
N LEU A 174 -9.80 -3.66 -14.70
CA LEU A 174 -10.20 -2.38 -14.12
C LEU A 174 -11.25 -1.65 -14.96
N GLY A 175 -12.17 -0.93 -14.31
CA GLY A 175 -12.99 0.07 -14.96
C GLY A 175 -12.17 1.17 -15.65
N GLU A 176 -12.69 1.73 -16.75
CA GLU A 176 -11.97 2.75 -17.56
C GLU A 176 -11.45 3.93 -16.71
N ASP A 177 -12.24 4.40 -15.76
CA ASP A 177 -11.91 5.52 -14.87
C ASP A 177 -10.89 5.18 -13.78
N LYS A 178 -10.40 3.93 -13.73
CA LYS A 178 -9.42 3.44 -12.75
C LYS A 178 -8.15 2.89 -13.39
N LYS A 179 -8.09 2.80 -14.72
CA LYS A 179 -6.90 2.34 -15.45
C LYS A 179 -5.66 3.19 -15.17
N TRP A 180 -5.85 4.46 -14.80
CA TRP A 180 -4.79 5.36 -14.39
C TRP A 180 -3.96 4.79 -13.22
N ILE A 181 -4.51 3.94 -12.36
CA ILE A 181 -3.77 3.33 -11.24
C ILE A 181 -2.56 2.53 -11.74
N VAL A 182 -2.68 1.86 -12.88
CA VAL A 182 -1.62 1.03 -13.52
C VAL A 182 -1.08 1.63 -14.81
N ASP A 183 -1.32 2.92 -15.02
CA ASP A 183 -0.72 3.68 -16.10
C ASP A 183 0.56 4.38 -15.61
N TYR A 184 1.71 3.77 -15.87
CA TYR A 184 3.00 4.31 -15.44
C TYR A 184 3.37 5.65 -16.11
N ALA A 185 2.68 6.03 -17.20
CA ALA A 185 2.85 7.35 -17.79
C ALA A 185 2.06 8.44 -17.03
N ALA A 186 1.07 8.05 -16.22
CA ALA A 186 0.30 9.00 -15.43
C ALA A 186 1.12 9.47 -14.21
N VAL A 187 1.38 10.77 -14.17
CA VAL A 187 2.01 11.46 -13.05
C VAL A 187 1.00 11.59 -11.90
N LEU A 188 1.35 11.06 -10.74
CA LEU A 188 0.50 11.09 -9.56
C LEU A 188 0.92 12.22 -8.63
N PRO A 189 0.00 12.91 -7.94
CA PRO A 189 0.36 13.76 -6.82
C PRO A 189 1.06 12.98 -5.72
N LEU A 190 2.03 13.61 -5.05
CA LEU A 190 2.86 13.00 -4.02
C LEU A 190 2.04 12.27 -2.94
N GLU A 191 0.93 12.86 -2.50
CA GLU A 191 0.08 12.26 -1.48
C GLU A 191 -0.55 10.94 -1.93
N LEU A 192 -0.84 10.79 -3.23
CA LEU A 192 -1.31 9.51 -3.78
C LEU A 192 -0.19 8.49 -3.86
N GLU A 193 1.00 8.91 -4.28
CA GLU A 193 2.18 8.04 -4.31
C GLU A 193 2.52 7.52 -2.91
N LEU A 194 2.43 8.39 -1.91
CA LEU A 194 2.57 8.02 -0.50
C LEU A 194 1.50 7.04 -0.05
N LEU A 195 0.24 7.26 -0.41
CA LEU A 195 -0.84 6.33 -0.05
C LEU A 195 -0.62 4.95 -0.68
N LEU A 196 -0.19 4.89 -1.94
CA LEU A 196 0.19 3.65 -2.62
C LEU A 196 1.35 2.96 -1.90
N SER A 197 2.42 3.70 -1.62
CA SER A 197 3.63 3.22 -0.97
C SER A 197 3.36 2.68 0.43
N LEU A 198 2.67 3.44 1.29
CA LEU A 198 2.31 3.02 2.64
C LEU A 198 1.44 1.76 2.63
N THR A 199 0.46 1.68 1.72
CA THR A 199 -0.41 0.50 1.62
C THR A 199 0.37 -0.74 1.19
N TYR A 200 1.28 -0.61 0.22
CA TYR A 200 2.13 -1.70 -0.24
C TYR A 200 3.15 -2.13 0.84
N HIS A 201 3.76 -1.16 1.51
CA HIS A 201 4.73 -1.39 2.57
C HIS A 201 4.09 -2.13 3.75
N LEU A 202 2.91 -1.72 4.21
CA LEU A 202 2.17 -2.42 5.26
C LEU A 202 1.85 -3.88 4.86
N LYS A 203 1.43 -4.12 3.61
CA LYS A 203 1.24 -5.48 3.09
C LYS A 203 2.53 -6.29 3.21
N ASN A 204 3.67 -5.73 2.83
CA ASN A 204 4.95 -6.44 2.88
C ASN A 204 5.42 -6.70 4.31
N LEU A 205 5.30 -5.71 5.21
CA LEU A 205 5.63 -5.87 6.63
C LEU A 205 4.82 -7.00 7.27
N PHE A 206 3.51 -7.05 7.06
CA PHE A 206 2.67 -8.13 7.62
C PHE A 206 2.94 -9.49 6.98
N ALA A 207 3.28 -9.54 5.69
CA ALA A 207 3.69 -10.78 5.03
C ALA A 207 5.01 -11.31 5.60
N ILE A 208 6.01 -10.45 5.77
CA ILE A 208 7.30 -10.79 6.39
C ILE A 208 7.11 -11.25 7.83
N ALA A 209 6.32 -10.53 8.63
CA ALA A 209 6.03 -10.91 10.00
C ALA A 209 5.32 -12.27 10.08
N SER A 210 4.29 -12.48 9.26
CA SER A 210 3.55 -13.75 9.19
C SER A 210 4.46 -14.91 8.83
N HIS A 211 5.33 -14.73 7.84
CA HIS A 211 6.34 -15.71 7.44
C HIS A 211 7.32 -16.02 8.58
N HIS A 212 7.83 -14.97 9.24
CA HIS A 212 8.76 -15.09 10.35
C HIS A 212 8.16 -15.89 11.52
N PHE A 213 6.94 -15.54 11.97
CA PHE A 213 6.26 -16.28 13.04
C PHE A 213 5.84 -17.68 12.61
N GLY A 214 5.48 -17.88 11.34
CA GLY A 214 5.20 -19.21 10.80
C GLY A 214 6.42 -20.14 10.85
N ARG A 215 7.63 -19.60 10.70
CA ARG A 215 8.88 -20.37 10.78
C ARG A 215 9.48 -20.46 12.18
N MET A 216 8.93 -19.76 13.18
CA MET A 216 9.45 -19.84 14.54
C MET A 216 9.28 -21.26 15.14
N PRO A 217 10.24 -21.70 15.97
CA PRO A 217 10.06 -22.90 16.77
C PRO A 217 8.89 -22.69 17.74
N LEU A 218 8.01 -23.71 17.81
CA LEU A 218 6.97 -23.74 18.83
C LEU A 218 7.57 -24.24 20.15
N LYS A 219 6.77 -24.19 21.22
CA LYS A 219 7.12 -24.82 22.49
C LYS A 219 7.50 -26.30 22.29
N GLU A 220 8.59 -26.74 22.91
CA GLU A 220 9.03 -28.14 22.85
C GLU A 220 7.96 -29.10 23.39
N ASP A 221 7.23 -28.67 24.42
CA ASP A 221 6.15 -29.38 25.09
C ASP A 221 4.77 -28.95 24.60
N LEU A 222 4.64 -28.58 23.32
CA LEU A 222 3.37 -28.09 22.75
C LEU A 222 2.21 -29.07 23.00
N ASP A 223 1.38 -28.70 23.96
CA ASP A 223 0.14 -29.42 24.25
C ASP A 223 -0.90 -29.08 23.18
N MET A 224 -1.13 -30.02 22.27
CA MET A 224 -2.09 -29.89 21.17
C MET A 224 -3.48 -29.49 21.67
N LYS A 225 -3.89 -29.92 22.88
CA LYS A 225 -5.19 -29.59 23.46
C LYS A 225 -5.33 -28.11 23.85
N LYS A 226 -4.22 -27.39 24.02
CA LYS A 226 -4.21 -25.95 24.33
C LYS A 226 -4.23 -25.07 23.09
N VAL A 227 -3.77 -25.60 21.95
CA VAL A 227 -3.59 -24.85 20.69
C VAL A 227 -4.58 -25.27 19.58
N THR A 228 -5.40 -26.27 19.86
CA THR A 228 -6.55 -26.71 19.06
C THR A 228 -7.76 -26.90 19.98
N THR A 229 -8.94 -27.18 19.40
CA THR A 229 -10.14 -27.50 20.18
C THR A 229 -10.48 -28.98 20.04
N PRO A 230 -10.55 -29.77 21.13
CA PRO A 230 -11.08 -31.14 21.06
C PRO A 230 -12.46 -31.16 20.42
N TRP A 231 -12.71 -32.07 19.47
CA TRP A 231 -13.93 -32.08 18.65
C TRP A 231 -14.45 -33.49 18.31
N THR A 232 -13.97 -34.54 18.98
CA THR A 232 -14.35 -35.93 18.68
C THR A 232 -15.86 -36.15 18.75
N ARG A 233 -16.52 -35.67 19.81
CA ARG A 233 -17.95 -35.93 20.02
C ARG A 233 -18.79 -35.27 18.94
N GLU A 234 -18.52 -33.99 18.68
CA GLU A 234 -19.19 -33.20 17.67
C GLU A 234 -18.93 -33.73 16.26
N ALA A 235 -17.73 -34.25 15.98
CA ALA A 235 -17.43 -34.90 14.69
C ALA A 235 -18.31 -36.14 14.47
N LEU A 236 -18.40 -37.00 15.48
CA LEU A 236 -19.26 -38.20 15.45
C LEU A 236 -20.74 -37.84 15.26
N ASP A 237 -21.22 -36.82 15.97
CA ASP A 237 -22.62 -36.36 15.89
C ASP A 237 -22.96 -35.68 14.56
N SER A 238 -21.98 -35.08 13.87
CA SER A 238 -22.18 -34.32 12.62
C SER A 238 -21.94 -35.10 11.33
N GLY A 239 -21.55 -36.38 11.42
CA GLY A 239 -21.29 -37.21 10.24
C GLY A 239 -19.88 -37.08 9.66
N HIS A 240 -19.00 -36.29 10.29
CA HIS A 240 -17.58 -36.29 9.97
C HIS A 240 -16.94 -37.49 10.67
N HIS A 241 -16.78 -38.59 9.95
CA HIS A 241 -16.38 -39.86 10.56
C HIS A 241 -14.90 -40.18 10.44
N GLU A 242 -14.12 -39.47 9.63
CA GLU A 242 -12.73 -39.80 9.35
C GLU A 242 -11.82 -38.57 9.23
N CYS A 243 -10.54 -38.79 9.52
CA CYS A 243 -9.48 -37.82 9.30
C CYS A 243 -9.12 -37.72 7.81
N GLU A 244 -9.08 -36.52 7.24
CA GLU A 244 -8.73 -36.34 5.82
C GLU A 244 -7.27 -36.65 5.48
N ILE A 245 -6.38 -36.76 6.48
CA ILE A 245 -4.95 -37.04 6.30
C ILE A 245 -4.70 -38.54 6.19
N CYS A 246 -5.09 -39.32 7.22
CA CYS A 246 -4.80 -40.76 7.29
C CYS A 246 -6.00 -41.66 7.00
N ARG A 247 -7.21 -41.10 6.86
CA ARG A 247 -8.48 -41.83 6.69
C ARG A 247 -8.90 -42.71 7.88
N PHE A 248 -8.28 -42.54 9.05
CA PHE A 248 -8.72 -43.21 10.27
C PHE A 248 -10.04 -42.63 10.74
N LYS A 249 -10.89 -43.48 11.32
CA LYS A 249 -12.16 -43.02 11.88
C LYS A 249 -11.94 -42.19 13.14
N PHE A 250 -12.83 -41.27 13.46
CA PHE A 250 -12.72 -40.56 14.73
C PHE A 250 -13.17 -41.43 15.91
N GLY A 251 -12.37 -41.45 16.98
CA GLY A 251 -12.59 -42.20 18.21
C GLY A 251 -12.14 -41.41 19.44
N THR A 252 -12.45 -41.88 20.65
CA THR A 252 -12.03 -41.18 21.88
C THR A 252 -10.54 -41.28 22.16
N GLU A 253 -9.89 -42.32 21.64
CA GLU A 253 -8.48 -42.62 21.81
C GLU A 253 -7.84 -42.98 20.45
N PHE A 254 -6.51 -42.92 20.39
CA PHE A 254 -5.77 -43.31 19.20
C PHE A 254 -5.48 -44.82 19.24
N SER A 255 -5.84 -45.54 18.19
CA SER A 255 -5.51 -46.95 17.99
C SER A 255 -5.23 -47.22 16.52
N ASP A 256 -3.99 -47.62 16.23
CA ASP A 256 -3.56 -48.01 14.88
C ASP A 256 -4.26 -49.30 14.42
N GLU A 257 -4.43 -50.25 15.35
CA GLU A 257 -5.06 -51.55 15.13
C GLU A 257 -6.54 -51.41 14.75
N GLU A 258 -7.26 -50.49 15.40
CA GLU A 258 -8.67 -50.21 15.11
C GLU A 258 -8.85 -49.12 14.04
N CYS A 259 -7.74 -48.53 13.56
CA CYS A 259 -7.72 -47.40 12.64
C CYS A 259 -8.61 -46.24 13.11
N VAL A 260 -8.47 -45.85 14.39
CA VAL A 260 -9.21 -44.74 15.01
C VAL A 260 -8.27 -43.70 15.62
N GLU A 261 -8.69 -42.42 15.62
CA GLU A 261 -7.97 -41.35 16.31
C GLU A 261 -8.90 -40.25 16.87
N PRO A 262 -8.49 -39.50 17.91
CA PRO A 262 -9.24 -38.35 18.39
C PRO A 262 -9.35 -37.25 17.34
N ALA A 263 -10.49 -36.58 17.27
CA ALA A 263 -10.67 -35.43 16.39
C ALA A 263 -10.37 -34.13 17.14
N ILE A 264 -9.70 -33.21 16.45
CA ILE A 264 -9.55 -31.82 16.86
C ILE A 264 -10.11 -30.91 15.77
N LYS A 265 -10.56 -29.73 16.18
CA LYS A 265 -10.88 -28.63 15.29
C LYS A 265 -9.71 -27.65 15.29
N ALA A 266 -9.13 -27.47 14.10
CA ALA A 266 -8.05 -26.52 13.86
C ALA A 266 -8.54 -25.07 13.96
N ALA A 267 -7.62 -24.11 14.07
CA ALA A 267 -7.95 -22.69 14.12
C ALA A 267 -8.72 -22.22 12.87
N CYS A 268 -8.44 -22.81 11.72
CA CYS A 268 -9.16 -22.56 10.47
C CYS A 268 -10.56 -23.20 10.39
N GLY A 269 -10.99 -23.95 11.41
CA GLY A 269 -12.31 -24.59 11.50
C GLY A 269 -12.41 -26.01 10.94
N HIS A 270 -11.41 -26.50 10.20
CA HIS A 270 -11.39 -27.89 9.72
C HIS A 270 -11.18 -28.88 10.87
N VAL A 271 -11.81 -30.05 10.74
CA VAL A 271 -11.69 -31.16 11.68
C VAL A 271 -10.63 -32.12 11.17
N LEU A 272 -9.66 -32.45 12.02
CA LEU A 272 -8.51 -33.29 11.69
C LEU A 272 -8.24 -34.26 12.84
N GLY A 273 -7.52 -35.33 12.55
CA GLY A 273 -7.00 -36.23 13.57
C GLY A 273 -5.96 -35.58 14.48
N GLU A 274 -6.04 -35.80 15.79
CA GLU A 274 -5.09 -35.25 16.76
C GLU A 274 -3.67 -35.74 16.48
N MET A 275 -3.50 -37.04 16.22
CA MET A 275 -2.18 -37.63 15.97
C MET A 275 -1.61 -37.14 14.65
N CYS A 276 -2.42 -37.15 13.59
CA CYS A 276 -2.02 -36.61 12.29
C CYS A 276 -1.62 -35.14 12.38
N THR A 277 -2.41 -34.31 13.06
CA THR A 277 -2.11 -32.88 13.28
C THR A 277 -0.81 -32.71 14.05
N ARG A 278 -0.59 -33.49 15.11
CA ARG A 278 0.65 -33.44 15.90
C ARG A 278 1.87 -33.79 15.04
N ASN A 279 1.79 -34.86 14.26
CA ASN A 279 2.88 -35.29 13.38
C ASN A 279 3.14 -34.27 12.26
N TRP A 280 2.08 -33.69 11.69
CA TRP A 280 2.16 -32.63 10.69
C TRP A 280 2.93 -31.42 11.22
N VAL A 281 2.60 -30.97 12.44
CA VAL A 281 3.27 -29.87 13.15
C VAL A 281 4.72 -30.19 13.50
N LYS A 282 5.00 -31.43 13.94
CA LYS A 282 6.37 -31.92 14.21
C LYS A 282 7.22 -31.94 12.94
N GLY A 283 6.62 -32.23 11.79
CA GLY A 283 7.26 -32.14 10.48
C GLY A 283 7.53 -30.71 9.98
N GLY A 284 7.28 -29.70 10.82
CA GLY A 284 7.50 -28.28 10.48
C GLY A 284 6.31 -27.60 9.80
N ASN A 285 5.24 -28.33 9.50
CA ASN A 285 4.09 -27.76 8.80
C ASN A 285 3.17 -27.00 9.78
N ARG A 286 2.88 -25.73 9.49
CA ARG A 286 1.99 -24.88 10.31
C ARG A 286 0.62 -24.61 9.69
N ASN A 287 0.43 -25.02 8.44
CA ASN A 287 -0.78 -24.76 7.68
C ASN A 287 -1.65 -26.01 7.63
N CYS A 288 -2.96 -25.80 7.59
CA CYS A 288 -3.95 -26.85 7.43
C CYS A 288 -3.75 -27.54 6.05
N PRO A 289 -3.68 -28.87 5.99
CA PRO A 289 -3.50 -29.58 4.70
C PRO A 289 -4.71 -29.44 3.76
N ILE A 290 -5.88 -29.05 4.29
CA ILE A 290 -7.12 -28.93 3.51
C ILE A 290 -7.24 -27.54 2.85
N CYS A 291 -6.95 -26.48 3.61
CA CYS A 291 -7.22 -25.10 3.18
C CYS A 291 -6.02 -24.16 3.25
N THR A 292 -4.84 -24.68 3.59
CA THR A 292 -3.56 -23.97 3.72
C THR A 292 -3.54 -22.79 4.70
N ARG A 293 -4.63 -22.53 5.43
CA ARG A 293 -4.70 -21.52 6.50
C ARG A 293 -3.95 -21.98 7.75
N PRO A 294 -3.57 -21.07 8.67
CA PRO A 294 -2.94 -21.45 9.93
C PRO A 294 -3.71 -22.56 10.66
N LEU A 295 -3.00 -23.62 11.01
CA LEU A 295 -3.55 -24.81 11.66
C LEU A 295 -3.79 -24.58 13.16
N LEU A 296 -2.87 -23.84 13.78
CA LEU A 296 -2.81 -23.62 15.22
C LEU A 296 -3.12 -22.17 15.58
N ASP A 297 -3.60 -21.96 16.79
CA ASP A 297 -3.48 -20.65 17.44
C ASP A 297 -1.99 -20.39 17.74
N LEU A 298 -1.33 -19.67 16.84
CA LEU A 298 0.10 -19.37 16.93
C LEU A 298 0.44 -18.60 18.20
N GLU A 299 -0.44 -17.75 18.71
CA GLU A 299 -0.16 -17.00 19.93
C GLU A 299 0.03 -17.94 21.12
N ARG A 300 -0.78 -18.99 21.20
CA ARG A 300 -0.67 -20.01 22.26
C ARG A 300 0.47 -20.99 22.01
N ALA A 301 0.79 -21.23 20.73
CA ALA A 301 1.82 -22.19 20.33
C ALA A 301 3.24 -21.63 20.44
N LEU A 302 3.41 -20.31 20.29
CA LEU A 302 4.69 -19.63 20.39
C LEU A 302 5.21 -19.57 21.84
N PRO A 303 6.54 -19.55 22.04
CA PRO A 303 7.14 -19.37 23.36
C PRO A 303 6.61 -18.11 24.08
N ALA A 304 6.54 -18.15 25.42
CA ALA A 304 5.94 -17.08 26.23
C ALA A 304 6.57 -15.70 25.98
N LYS A 305 7.88 -15.64 25.66
CA LYS A 305 8.59 -14.40 25.31
C LYS A 305 8.19 -13.83 23.94
N LYS A 306 7.68 -14.66 23.01
CA LYS A 306 7.35 -14.29 21.62
C LYS A 306 5.86 -14.04 21.40
N ALA A 307 4.99 -14.70 22.18
CA ALA A 307 3.55 -14.55 22.07
C ALA A 307 3.05 -13.09 22.19
N PRO A 308 3.57 -12.23 23.10
CA PRO A 308 3.14 -10.84 23.19
C PRO A 308 3.44 -10.02 21.94
N LEU A 309 4.61 -10.23 21.33
CA LEU A 309 4.99 -9.55 20.09
C LEU A 309 4.09 -9.99 18.92
N TYR A 310 3.84 -11.29 18.79
CA TYR A 310 2.90 -11.82 17.81
C TYR A 310 1.51 -11.20 17.97
N ARG A 311 0.98 -11.18 19.21
CA ARG A 311 -0.31 -10.53 19.52
C ARG A 311 -0.31 -9.07 19.10
N LYS A 312 0.72 -8.29 19.46
CA LYS A 312 0.84 -6.87 19.10
C LYS A 312 0.79 -6.68 17.57
N ILE A 313 1.56 -7.47 16.82
CA ILE A 313 1.56 -7.41 15.35
C ILE A 313 0.20 -7.81 14.77
N ARG A 314 -0.46 -8.84 15.30
CA ARG A 314 -1.81 -9.23 14.86
C ARG A 314 -2.85 -8.14 15.10
N LEU A 315 -2.77 -7.41 16.21
CA LEU A 315 -3.64 -6.26 16.47
C LEU A 315 -3.41 -5.13 15.46
N LEU A 316 -2.15 -4.87 15.07
CA LEU A 316 -1.83 -3.89 14.02
C LEU A 316 -2.35 -4.33 12.65
N GLU A 317 -2.28 -5.62 12.34
CA GLU A 317 -2.82 -6.18 11.09
C GLU A 317 -4.35 -6.04 11.03
N ILE A 318 -5.06 -6.30 12.14
CA ILE A 318 -6.51 -6.07 12.25
C ILE A 318 -6.83 -4.59 12.05
N ARG A 319 -6.12 -3.69 12.73
CA ARG A 319 -6.29 -2.24 12.57
C ARG A 319 -6.04 -1.79 11.13
N ASN A 320 -5.06 -2.36 10.44
CA ASN A 320 -4.83 -2.10 9.02
C ASN A 320 -5.99 -2.62 8.14
N ALA A 321 -6.48 -3.83 8.42
CA ALA A 321 -7.61 -4.43 7.72
C ALA A 321 -8.91 -3.64 7.89
N GLU A 322 -9.07 -2.88 8.99
CA GLU A 322 -10.19 -1.95 9.20
C GLU A 322 -10.06 -0.66 8.35
N LEU A 323 -8.83 -0.26 7.99
CA LEU A 323 -8.59 0.88 7.11
C LEU A 323 -8.80 0.55 5.63
N ASP A 324 -8.66 -0.73 5.27
CA ASP A 324 -8.76 -1.21 3.88
C ASP A 324 -9.96 -0.63 3.12
N PRO A 325 -11.21 -0.71 3.62
CA PRO A 325 -12.36 -0.21 2.88
C PRO A 325 -12.29 1.29 2.58
N ARG A 326 -11.65 2.08 3.45
CA ARG A 326 -11.53 3.53 3.24
C ARG A 326 -10.46 3.84 2.19
N VAL A 327 -9.32 3.16 2.25
CA VAL A 327 -8.26 3.26 1.22
C VAL A 327 -8.83 2.84 -0.14
N ASP A 328 -9.51 1.69 -0.20
CA ASP A 328 -10.07 1.19 -1.46
C ASP A 328 -11.17 2.10 -2.00
N ASN A 329 -12.07 2.58 -1.14
CA ASN A 329 -13.11 3.50 -1.57
C ASN A 329 -12.54 4.83 -2.08
N PHE A 330 -11.38 5.26 -1.59
CA PHE A 330 -10.68 6.42 -2.13
C PHE A 330 -10.27 6.21 -3.60
N PHE A 331 -9.71 5.05 -3.95
CA PHE A 331 -9.35 4.71 -5.34
C PHE A 331 -10.53 4.27 -6.22
N LEU A 332 -11.60 3.73 -5.62
CA LEU A 332 -12.82 3.34 -6.33
C LEU A 332 -13.73 4.54 -6.65
N ALA A 333 -13.64 5.61 -5.87
CA ALA A 333 -14.31 6.86 -6.17
C ALA A 333 -13.77 7.44 -7.48
N LYS A 334 -14.60 8.28 -8.13
CA LYS A 334 -14.10 9.09 -9.24
C LYS A 334 -12.90 9.91 -8.75
N PRO A 335 -11.84 10.07 -9.57
CA PRO A 335 -10.67 10.85 -9.19
C PRO A 335 -11.10 12.21 -8.61
N GLN A 336 -10.86 12.40 -7.31
CA GLN A 336 -11.17 13.64 -6.61
C GLN A 336 -9.89 14.47 -6.44
N VAL A 337 -10.06 15.73 -6.06
CA VAL A 337 -8.96 16.63 -5.69
C VAL A 337 -8.04 15.92 -4.70
N CYS A 338 -6.77 15.75 -5.08
CA CYS A 338 -5.81 14.90 -4.37
C CYS A 338 -5.29 15.50 -3.05
N ASN A 339 -5.92 16.58 -2.55
CA ASN A 339 -5.56 17.29 -1.32
C ASN A 339 -6.76 17.40 -0.37
N GLY A 340 -7.51 16.32 -0.20
CA GLY A 340 -8.67 16.26 0.69
C GLY A 340 -8.31 15.87 2.12
N VAL A 341 -9.14 16.32 3.08
CA VAL A 341 -9.04 15.93 4.51
C VAL A 341 -9.03 14.41 4.69
N GLU A 342 -9.74 13.67 3.85
CA GLU A 342 -9.78 12.21 3.92
C GLU A 342 -8.44 11.56 3.55
N LEU A 343 -7.76 12.04 2.50
CA LEU A 343 -6.46 11.49 2.11
C LEU A 343 -5.43 11.70 3.22
N GLN A 344 -5.39 12.90 3.80
CA GLN A 344 -4.50 13.19 4.93
C GLN A 344 -4.76 12.25 6.11
N ARG A 345 -6.03 12.01 6.47
CA ARG A 345 -6.39 11.06 7.54
C ARG A 345 -5.95 9.63 7.24
N LEU A 346 -6.02 9.20 5.99
CA LEU A 346 -5.56 7.86 5.59
C LEU A 346 -4.04 7.74 5.72
N LEU A 347 -3.30 8.74 5.24
CA LEU A 347 -1.84 8.80 5.35
C LEU A 347 -1.40 8.77 6.83
N GLU A 348 -2.00 9.61 7.68
CA GLU A 348 -1.71 9.65 9.11
C GLU A 348 -2.02 8.32 9.80
N ALA A 349 -3.17 7.70 9.46
CA ALA A 349 -3.58 6.43 10.05
C ALA A 349 -2.63 5.27 9.67
N GLN A 350 -2.24 5.17 8.39
CA GLN A 350 -1.28 4.15 7.94
C GLN A 350 0.12 4.38 8.49
N ASN A 351 0.59 5.62 8.49
CA ASN A 351 1.91 5.95 9.04
C ASN A 351 1.98 5.65 10.55
N SER A 352 0.89 5.89 11.29
CA SER A 352 0.81 5.48 12.69
C SER A 352 0.93 3.96 12.86
N ILE A 353 0.35 3.14 11.98
CA ILE A 353 0.50 1.67 12.05
C ILE A 353 1.95 1.27 11.79
N ILE A 354 2.62 1.88 10.80
CA ILE A 354 4.04 1.62 10.51
C ILE A 354 4.91 1.99 11.71
N ALA A 355 4.69 3.16 12.31
CA ALA A 355 5.42 3.57 13.51
C ALA A 355 5.20 2.60 14.69
N ASP A 356 3.95 2.17 14.92
CA ASP A 356 3.63 1.19 15.97
C ASP A 356 4.26 -0.19 15.69
N PHE A 357 4.37 -0.57 14.40
CA PHE A 357 5.05 -1.79 13.97
C PHE A 357 6.55 -1.69 14.24
N GLY A 358 7.20 -0.59 13.85
CA GLY A 358 8.61 -0.32 14.14
C GLY A 358 8.90 -0.35 15.65
N ASN A 359 8.04 0.27 16.46
CA ASN A 359 8.15 0.20 17.93
C ASN A 359 8.02 -1.24 18.47
N ALA A 360 7.18 -2.08 17.87
CA ALA A 360 7.09 -3.50 18.22
C ALA A 360 8.37 -4.27 17.83
N GLU A 361 9.00 -3.93 16.70
CA GLU A 361 10.28 -4.52 16.31
C GLU A 361 11.47 -4.01 17.13
N ASP A 362 11.49 -2.76 17.56
CA ASP A 362 12.53 -2.27 18.47
C ASP A 362 12.47 -2.97 19.84
N GLU A 363 11.26 -3.27 20.32
CA GLU A 363 11.09 -4.17 21.47
C GLU A 363 11.67 -5.57 21.19
N LYS A 364 11.52 -6.10 19.97
CA LYS A 364 12.17 -7.36 19.55
C LYS A 364 13.69 -7.25 19.55
N SER A 365 14.27 -6.17 19.03
CA SER A 365 15.71 -5.90 19.04
C SER A 365 16.27 -5.82 20.45
N LYS A 366 15.48 -5.35 21.42
CA LYS A 366 15.83 -5.41 22.86
C LYS A 366 15.68 -6.81 23.46
N MET A 367 14.79 -7.65 22.92
CA MET A 367 14.62 -9.05 23.35
C MET A 367 15.58 -10.04 22.68
N LEU A 368 16.19 -9.67 21.54
CA LEU A 368 17.10 -10.51 20.74
C LEU A 368 18.42 -10.85 21.45
N PRO A 369 19.07 -9.93 22.21
CA PRO A 369 20.24 -10.26 23.02
C PRO A 369 19.97 -11.37 24.05
N MET A 370 18.73 -11.52 24.53
CA MET A 370 18.36 -12.58 25.49
C MET A 370 18.11 -13.97 24.87
N ILE A 371 18.24 -14.11 23.54
CA ILE A 371 17.92 -15.35 22.81
C ILE A 371 19.15 -15.87 22.07
N TYR A 372 20.06 -14.99 21.68
CA TYR A 372 21.32 -15.35 21.03
C TYR A 372 22.52 -15.51 22.00
N ASP A 373 22.37 -15.20 23.30
CA ASP A 373 23.43 -15.42 24.30
C ASP A 373 23.53 -16.87 24.82
N GLU A 374 22.70 -17.81 24.36
CA GLU A 374 22.74 -19.22 24.83
C GLU A 374 22.84 -20.27 23.71
N ALA A 375 22.98 -19.86 22.44
CA ALA A 375 23.21 -20.79 21.33
C ALA A 375 24.63 -20.65 20.81
N ASP A 376 25.53 -21.50 21.31
CA ASP A 376 26.74 -21.92 20.62
C ASP A 376 26.37 -22.36 19.19
N SER A 377 26.50 -21.46 18.24
CA SER A 377 26.42 -21.77 16.81
C SER A 377 27.80 -21.58 16.21
N PRO A 378 28.66 -22.62 16.19
CA PRO A 378 29.83 -22.63 15.34
C PRO A 378 29.35 -22.73 13.89
N ASP A 379 29.78 -21.77 13.06
CA ASP A 379 29.70 -21.78 11.61
C ASP A 379 28.30 -21.74 10.96
N GLY A 380 27.91 -20.56 10.48
CA GLY A 380 26.93 -20.43 9.41
C GLY A 380 25.98 -19.25 9.56
N MET A 381 26.43 -18.06 9.16
CA MET A 381 25.50 -16.97 8.81
C MET A 381 24.63 -17.45 7.64
N ILE A 382 23.38 -17.79 7.93
CA ILE A 382 22.37 -18.00 6.88
C ILE A 382 22.09 -16.62 6.27
N PRO A 383 22.34 -16.40 4.97
CA PRO A 383 22.03 -15.12 4.34
C PRO A 383 20.52 -14.85 4.48
N LEU A 384 20.22 -13.69 5.03
CA LEU A 384 18.91 -13.07 4.94
C LEU A 384 18.68 -12.69 3.47
N TRP A 385 17.60 -13.21 2.87
CA TRP A 385 17.05 -12.93 1.50
C TRP A 385 17.57 -13.88 0.41
N GLU A 386 16.77 -14.44 -0.51
CA GLU A 386 15.50 -14.03 -1.15
C GLU A 386 14.33 -15.04 -0.91
N PRO A 387 13.06 -14.62 -0.95
CA PRO A 387 11.94 -15.55 -0.95
C PRO A 387 11.77 -16.18 -2.35
N ASP A 388 12.00 -17.49 -2.46
CA ASP A 388 11.59 -18.28 -3.63
C ASP A 388 10.06 -18.21 -3.76
N TRP A 389 9.57 -17.42 -4.70
CA TRP A 389 8.20 -17.44 -5.16
C TRP A 389 8.14 -18.25 -6.46
N GLU A 390 8.02 -19.57 -6.34
CA GLU A 390 7.54 -20.45 -7.42
C GLU A 390 6.07 -20.86 -7.20
#